data_AF-A0A9Q1MC23-F1
#
_entry.id   AF-A0A9Q1MC23-F1
#
_cell.length_a   1.000
_cell.length_b   1.000
_cell.length_c   1.000
_cell.angle_alpha   90.00
_cell.angle_beta   90.00
_cell.angle_gamma   90.00
#
_symmetry.space_group_name_H-M   'P 1'
#
loop_
_entity.id
_entity.type
_entity.pdbx_description
1 polymer ?
#
loop_
_entity_poly.entity_id
_entity_poly.type
_entity_poly.pdbx_seq_one_letter_code
_entity_poly.pdbx_strand_id
1 'polypeptide(L)'
;MRESAKYWKAEEKENVAQLLGTNVGTFTWKAISAVNCARRGWINVDMDTIACEACGSRMLFSTPPSWTRQQVDKAALVFSLKLDSGHKLLCPWIDNV
;
A
#
# COMPACT_ATOMS: atom_id res chain seq x y z
N MET A 1 -17.22 -4.59 -2.94
CA MET A 1 -15.95 -5.36 -3.08
C MET A 1 -15.43 -5.51 -4.54
N ARG A 2 -15.85 -4.74 -5.55
CA ARG A 2 -15.44 -5.02 -6.96
C ARG A 2 -14.66 -3.93 -7.71
N GLU A 3 -14.42 -2.75 -7.14
CA GLU A 3 -13.74 -1.66 -7.88
C GLU A 3 -12.35 -1.30 -7.39
N SER A 4 -12.07 -1.47 -6.09
CA SER A 4 -10.75 -1.17 -5.51
C SER A 4 -9.63 -2.04 -6.13
N ALA A 5 -9.94 -3.27 -6.55
CA ALA A 5 -8.99 -4.18 -7.23
C ALA A 5 -8.51 -3.67 -8.60
N LYS A 6 -9.23 -2.76 -9.26
CA LYS A 6 -8.80 -2.18 -10.54
C LYS A 6 -7.56 -1.28 -10.37
N TYR A 7 -7.45 -0.60 -9.22
CA TYR A 7 -6.34 0.31 -8.91
C TYR A 7 -5.02 -0.41 -8.62
N TRP A 8 -5.04 -1.72 -8.34
CA TRP A 8 -3.84 -2.52 -8.06
C TRP A 8 -3.38 -3.35 -9.27
N LYS A 9 -4.26 -3.57 -10.26
CA LYS A 9 -3.98 -4.45 -11.42
C LYS A 9 -3.00 -3.86 -12.44
N ALA A 10 -2.71 -2.57 -12.38
CA ALA A 10 -1.70 -1.95 -13.25
C ALA A 10 -0.28 -2.42 -12.89
N GLU A 11 0.01 -2.64 -11.59
CA GLU A 11 1.34 -3.07 -11.11
C GLU A 11 1.64 -4.56 -11.29
N GLU A 12 0.63 -5.42 -11.43
CA GLU A 12 0.84 -6.86 -11.61
C GLU A 12 1.34 -7.23 -13.03
N LYS A 13 1.07 -6.40 -14.05
CA LYS A 13 1.36 -6.74 -15.46
C LYS A 13 2.74 -6.32 -15.96
N GLU A 14 3.45 -5.43 -15.27
CA GLU A 14 4.81 -5.01 -15.63
C GLU A 14 5.91 -5.94 -15.06
N ASN A 15 5.53 -7.10 -14.52
CA ASN A 15 6.43 -7.94 -13.71
C ASN A 15 6.77 -9.29 -14.37
N VAL A 16 7.20 -9.29 -15.64
CA VAL A 16 7.83 -10.47 -16.25
C VAL A 16 9.16 -10.20 -16.97
N ALA A 17 9.54 -8.96 -17.25
CA ALA A 17 10.85 -8.71 -17.85
C ALA A 17 11.37 -7.30 -17.57
N GLN A 18 12.63 -7.22 -17.09
CA GLN A 18 13.47 -6.01 -17.07
C GLN A 18 13.08 -5.01 -15.94
N LEU A 19 13.93 -4.55 -15.03
CA LEU A 19 15.18 -3.78 -15.19
C LEU A 19 15.85 -3.72 -13.79
N LEU A 20 17.07 -4.24 -13.60
CA LEU A 20 18.31 -3.47 -13.62
C LEU A 20 18.22 -2.06 -12.98
N GLY A 21 18.49 -1.98 -11.67
CA GLY A 21 19.49 -1.03 -11.16
C GLY A 21 19.07 0.36 -10.67
N THR A 22 17.86 0.87 -10.85
CA THR A 22 17.52 2.21 -10.30
C THR A 22 16.03 2.36 -9.96
N ASN A 23 15.79 3.12 -8.88
CA ASN A 23 14.55 3.75 -8.44
C ASN A 23 13.67 3.03 -7.40
N VAL A 24 13.73 3.65 -6.22
CA VAL A 24 12.86 3.57 -5.06
C VAL A 24 11.42 3.88 -5.49
N GLY A 25 10.54 2.88 -5.47
CA GLY A 25 9.10 3.11 -5.72
C GLY A 25 8.32 1.83 -6.01
N THR A 26 8.89 0.89 -6.76
CA THR A 26 8.09 -0.23 -7.32
C THR A 26 8.10 -1.52 -6.49
N PHE A 27 8.95 -1.61 -5.45
CA PHE A 27 9.14 -2.85 -4.67
C PHE A 27 8.34 -2.93 -3.37
N THR A 28 7.80 -1.80 -2.89
CA THR A 28 7.27 -1.65 -1.54
C THR A 28 5.90 -2.28 -1.33
N TRP A 29 5.04 -2.26 -2.34
CA TRP A 29 3.67 -2.78 -2.24
C TRP A 29 3.57 -4.30 -2.15
N LYS A 30 4.58 -5.02 -2.64
CA LYS A 30 4.60 -6.48 -2.46
C LYS A 30 4.74 -6.85 -0.98
N ALA A 31 5.35 -5.98 -0.17
CA ALA A 31 5.49 -6.17 1.26
C ALA A 31 4.22 -5.77 2.04
N ILE A 32 3.41 -4.84 1.50
CA ILE A 32 2.11 -4.44 2.05
C ILE A 32 1.01 -5.02 1.17
N SER A 33 0.52 -6.23 1.49
CA SER A 33 -0.48 -6.94 0.70
C SER A 33 -1.61 -6.03 0.17
N ALA A 34 -1.69 -5.89 -1.16
CA ALA A 34 -2.74 -5.14 -1.87
C ALA A 34 -4.14 -5.56 -1.41
N VAL A 35 -4.33 -6.86 -1.15
CA VAL A 35 -5.57 -7.41 -0.63
C VAL A 35 -5.85 -6.89 0.78
N ASN A 36 -4.84 -6.82 1.65
CA ASN A 36 -5.01 -6.29 3.01
C ASN A 36 -5.38 -4.80 3.01
N CYS A 37 -4.83 -4.02 2.06
CA CYS A 37 -5.20 -2.62 1.86
C CYS A 37 -6.66 -2.49 1.40
N ALA A 38 -7.03 -3.19 0.32
CA ALA A 38 -8.37 -3.10 -0.24
C ALA A 38 -9.47 -3.58 0.73
N ARG A 39 -9.18 -4.59 1.56
CA ARG A 39 -10.12 -5.07 2.59
C ARG A 39 -10.38 -4.07 3.72
N ARG A 40 -9.57 -3.01 3.81
CA ARG A 40 -9.69 -1.93 4.80
C ARG A 40 -9.99 -0.58 4.14
N GLY A 41 -10.48 -0.60 2.89
CA GLY A 41 -10.89 0.62 2.19
C GLY A 41 -9.76 1.49 1.65
N TRP A 42 -8.53 0.95 1.60
CA TRP A 42 -7.39 1.66 1.03
C TRP A 42 -7.26 1.40 -0.48
N ILE A 43 -7.12 2.49 -1.23
CA ILE A 43 -6.86 2.51 -2.66
C ILE A 43 -5.47 3.09 -2.93
N ASN A 44 -4.77 2.56 -3.94
CA ASN A 44 -3.52 3.11 -4.41
C ASN A 44 -3.80 4.44 -5.14
N VAL A 45 -3.11 5.51 -4.74
CA VAL A 45 -3.23 6.83 -5.37
C VAL A 45 -1.89 7.39 -5.84
N ASP A 46 -0.76 6.77 -5.47
CA ASP A 46 0.60 7.13 -5.90
C ASP A 46 1.60 6.01 -5.59
N MET A 47 2.84 6.09 -6.11
CA MET A 47 3.91 5.09 -5.97
C MET A 47 4.28 4.72 -4.53
N ASP A 48 4.06 5.60 -3.56
CA ASP A 48 4.28 5.32 -2.14
C ASP A 48 3.11 5.77 -1.26
N THR A 49 1.95 6.11 -1.86
CA THR A 49 0.81 6.66 -1.13
C THR A 49 -0.47 5.87 -1.39
N ILE A 50 -1.15 5.51 -0.30
CA ILE A 50 -2.53 5.01 -0.33
C ILE A 50 -3.49 6.04 0.26
N ALA A 51 -4.73 6.04 -0.21
CA ALA A 51 -5.80 6.85 0.34
C ALA A 51 -7.00 5.99 0.72
N CYS A 52 -7.76 6.40 1.74
CA CYS A 52 -9.03 5.76 2.06
C CYS A 52 -10.10 6.28 1.10
N GLU A 53 -10.82 5.38 0.44
CA GLU A 53 -11.87 5.74 -0.53
C GLU A 53 -13.07 6.46 0.11
N ALA A 54 -13.27 6.33 1.43
CA ALA A 54 -14.39 6.93 2.14
C ALA A 54 -14.02 8.23 2.87
N CYS A 55 -12.97 8.22 3.70
CA CYS A 55 -12.61 9.38 4.52
C CYS A 55 -11.49 10.26 3.92
N GLY A 56 -10.89 9.82 2.81
CA GLY A 56 -9.79 10.52 2.16
C GLY A 56 -8.53 10.67 3.03
N SER A 57 -8.37 9.84 4.07
CA SER A 57 -7.10 9.78 4.81
C SER A 57 -6.01 9.28 3.87
N ARG A 58 -4.79 9.77 4.01
CA ARG A 58 -3.65 9.38 3.17
C ARG A 58 -2.55 8.84 4.05
N MET A 59 -1.92 7.76 3.62
CA MET A 59 -0.77 7.18 4.30
C MET A 59 0.35 6.95 3.31
N LEU A 60 1.55 7.35 3.72
CA LEU A 60 2.77 7.31 2.95
C LEU A 60 3.66 6.18 3.46
N PHE A 61 4.15 5.35 2.55
CA PHE A 61 5.13 4.30 2.84
C PHE A 61 6.37 4.47 1.96
N SER A 62 7.23 5.41 2.33
CA SER A 62 8.50 5.63 1.65
C SER A 62 9.61 4.81 2.31
N THR A 63 10.41 4.11 1.50
CA THR A 63 11.60 3.38 1.96
C THR A 63 12.85 4.03 1.40
N PRO A 64 13.81 4.46 2.25
CA PRO A 64 15.10 4.95 1.78
C PRO A 64 15.83 3.92 0.90
N PRO A 65 16.56 4.36 -0.15
CA PRO A 65 17.35 3.46 -1.01
C PRO A 65 18.45 2.70 -0.27
N SER A 66 18.85 3.16 0.91
CA SER A 66 19.84 2.50 1.78
C SER A 66 19.28 1.32 2.57
N TRP A 67 17.96 1.10 2.53
CA TRP A 67 17.33 0.01 3.28
C TRP A 67 17.57 -1.34 2.63
N THR A 68 17.97 -2.29 3.46
CA THR A 68 17.98 -3.71 3.09
C THR A 68 16.55 -4.25 2.99
N ARG A 69 16.40 -5.36 2.27
CA ARG A 69 15.09 -6.04 2.14
C ARG A 69 14.44 -6.36 3.49
N GLN A 70 15.22 -6.81 4.47
CA GLN A 70 14.70 -7.12 5.81
C GLN A 70 14.15 -5.89 6.53
N GLN A 71 14.76 -4.71 6.33
CA GLN A 71 14.27 -3.45 6.88
C GLN A 71 12.97 -3.02 6.20
N VAL A 72 12.88 -3.18 4.87
CA VAL A 72 11.65 -2.93 4.10
C VAL A 72 10.52 -3.84 4.59
N ASP A 73 10.76 -5.15 4.72
CA ASP A 73 9.76 -6.12 5.16
C ASP A 73 9.26 -5.82 6.58
N LYS A 74 10.18 -5.47 7.50
CA LYS A 74 9.82 -5.09 8.87
C LYS A 74 8.99 -3.80 8.91
N ALA A 75 9.36 -2.80 8.12
CA ALA A 75 8.60 -1.55 8.04
C ALA A 75 7.23 -1.76 7.40
N ALA A 76 7.13 -2.60 6.38
CA ALA A 76 5.87 -2.96 5.73
C ALA A 76 4.92 -3.70 6.66
N LEU A 77 5.44 -4.58 7.53
CA LEU A 77 4.66 -5.22 8.57
C LEU A 77 4.10 -4.18 9.55
N VAL A 78 4.95 -3.27 10.05
CA VAL A 78 4.51 -2.19 10.95
C VAL A 78 3.50 -1.27 10.26
N PHE A 79 3.70 -0.98 8.98
CA PHE A 79 2.76 -0.17 8.20
C PHE A 79 1.42 -0.87 8.01
N SER A 80 1.42 -2.18 7.77
CA SER A 80 0.21 -2.99 7.65
C SER A 80 -0.65 -2.93 8.91
N LEU A 81 -0.02 -2.85 10.09
CA LEU A 81 -0.73 -2.66 11.37
C LEU A 81 -1.35 -1.27 11.53
N LYS A 82 -0.87 -0.27 10.78
CA LYS A 82 -1.43 1.08 10.78
C LYS A 82 -2.63 1.23 9.85
N LEU A 83 -2.94 0.21 9.03
CA LEU A 83 -4.07 0.28 8.10
C LEU A 83 -5.42 0.41 8.82
N ASP A 84 -5.56 -0.18 10.01
CA ASP A 84 -6.81 -0.11 10.78
C ASP A 84 -6.98 1.25 11.47
N SER A 85 -5.89 1.83 11.99
CA SER A 85 -5.92 3.09 12.73
C SER A 85 -5.66 4.34 11.89
N GLY A 86 -5.25 4.18 10.63
CA GLY A 86 -4.92 5.28 9.72
C GLY A 86 -6.11 6.09 9.23
N HIS A 87 -7.33 5.66 9.52
CA HIS A 87 -8.55 6.35 9.12
C HIS A 87 -8.83 7.61 9.95
N LYS A 88 -9.60 8.55 9.38
CA LYS A 88 -10.14 9.69 10.13
C LYS A 88 -11.27 9.22 11.05
N LEU A 89 -11.52 9.97 12.12
CA LEU A 89 -12.67 9.74 13.00
C LEU A 89 -13.96 9.62 12.18
N LEU A 90 -14.82 8.65 12.54
CA LEU A 90 -16.09 8.32 11.86
C LEU A 90 -15.95 7.71 10.46
N CYS A 91 -14.75 7.30 10.04
CA CYS A 91 -14.61 6.53 8.81
C CYS A 91 -15.37 5.20 8.93
N PRO A 92 -16.21 4.82 7.95
CA PRO A 92 -16.98 3.58 7.99
C PRO A 92 -16.12 2.31 8.02
N TRP A 93 -14.82 2.43 7.70
CA TRP A 93 -13.87 1.32 7.75
C TRP A 93 -13.32 1.03 9.15
N ILE A 94 -13.52 1.91 10.14
CA ILE A 94 -13.00 1.71 11.51
C ILE A 94 -13.68 0.51 12.19
N ASP A 95 -14.98 0.32 11.97
CA ASP A 95 -15.77 -0.76 12.59
C ASP A 95 -16.03 -1.94 11.65
N ASN A 96 -15.39 -1.96 10.48
CA ASN A 96 -15.57 -3.02 9.49
C ASN A 96 -14.61 -4.20 9.77
N VAL A 97 -14.89 -4.95 10.84
CA VAL A 97 -14.13 -6.13 11.31
C VAL A 97 -14.42 -7.36 10.44
#